data_AF-A0A938HAY0-F1
#
_entry.id   AF-A0A938HAY0-F1
#
_cell.length_a   1.000
_cell.length_b   1.000
_cell.length_c   1.000
_cell.angle_alpha   90.00
_cell.angle_beta   90.00
_cell.angle_gamma   90.00
#
_symmetry.space_group_name_H-M   'P 1'
#
loop_
_entity.id
_entity.type
_entity.pdbx_description
1 polymer ?
#
loop_
_entity_poly.entity_id
_entity_poly.type
_entity_poly.pdbx_seq_one_letter_code
_entity_poly.pdbx_strand_id
1 'polypeptide(L)'
;MGRAKKEVEKYTLDFKLPHRTRELLYNEDGSERYTTAELLEIAAKNPSNYAQNFVPSAKEYFSKNGAITSQQDHTLHNLAADYCPASDSLNVEFLAWYATHPDIQEVYKNAAPDHYWWPHTKGDGYISSEDAQANGWHDAPPNWQTFQRIWYGHAASKYREINREIKYDIGDMVQIRNPHVGSWRHDPCYNTDKGIARIGTVVEHNNELDRRSRAGKGSRLINVLWLNTGETKAVAERLIKKLPKQK
;
A
#
# COMPACT_ATOMS: atom_id res chain seq x y z
N MET A 1 27.36 -22.35 -12.48
CA MET A 1 26.39 -21.23 -12.56
C MET A 1 25.50 -21.30 -11.32
N GLY A 2 25.77 -20.48 -10.31
CA GLY A 2 24.89 -20.39 -9.13
C GLY A 2 23.63 -19.63 -9.51
N ARG A 3 22.45 -20.24 -9.35
CA ARG A 3 21.18 -19.49 -9.35
C ARG A 3 21.31 -18.44 -8.25
N ALA A 4 21.19 -17.16 -8.61
CA ALA A 4 21.07 -16.09 -7.62
C ALA A 4 19.94 -16.49 -6.65
N LYS A 5 20.27 -16.61 -5.36
CA LYS A 5 19.24 -16.76 -4.33
C LYS A 5 18.30 -15.58 -4.51
N LYS A 6 17.02 -15.85 -4.75
CA LYS A 6 16.00 -14.82 -4.83
C LYS A 6 15.96 -14.18 -3.43
N GLU A 7 16.52 -12.99 -3.29
CA GLU A 7 16.43 -12.23 -2.05
C GLU A 7 14.96 -12.13 -1.66
N VAL A 8 14.64 -12.63 -0.47
CA VAL A 8 13.31 -12.46 0.11
C VAL A 8 13.26 -11.02 0.59
N GLU A 9 12.38 -10.22 -0.02
CA GLU A 9 12.21 -8.81 0.34
C GLU A 9 11.70 -8.74 1.79
N LYS A 10 12.45 -8.05 2.68
CA LYS A 10 12.22 -8.03 4.14
C LYS A 10 10.76 -7.75 4.52
N TYR A 11 10.09 -6.87 3.78
CA TYR A 11 8.72 -6.43 4.07
C TYR A 11 7.73 -6.93 3.02
N THR A 12 7.57 -8.24 2.91
CA THR A 12 6.63 -8.86 1.96
C THR A 12 5.30 -9.15 2.65
N LEU A 13 4.22 -8.54 2.17
CA LEU A 13 2.86 -8.91 2.59
C LEU A 13 2.43 -10.17 1.82
N ASP A 14 2.49 -11.33 2.48
CA ASP A 14 2.09 -12.62 1.93
C ASP A 14 0.66 -13.05 2.30
N PHE A 15 0.06 -12.38 3.29
CA PHE A 15 -1.36 -12.52 3.59
C PHE A 15 -2.23 -11.91 2.49
N LYS A 16 -3.13 -12.71 1.93
CA LYS A 16 -4.05 -12.27 0.88
C LYS A 16 -5.21 -11.49 1.50
N LEU A 17 -5.11 -10.16 1.48
CA LEU A 17 -6.22 -9.29 1.87
C LEU A 17 -7.19 -9.12 0.70
N PRO A 18 -8.51 -9.32 0.90
CA PRO A 18 -9.47 -9.24 -0.18
C PRO A 18 -9.72 -7.82 -0.66
N HIS A 19 -10.22 -7.71 -1.88
CA HIS A 19 -10.85 -6.49 -2.33
C HIS A 19 -12.26 -6.38 -1.72
N ARG A 20 -12.46 -5.28 -0.99
CA ARG A 20 -13.56 -4.93 -0.07
C ARG A 20 -15.01 -5.28 -0.44
N THR A 21 -15.32 -5.76 -1.64
CA THR A 21 -16.69 -5.76 -2.17
C THR A 21 -17.15 -7.05 -2.80
N ARG A 22 -16.24 -7.97 -3.17
CA ARG A 22 -16.61 -9.15 -3.97
C ARG A 22 -16.14 -10.48 -3.42
N GLU A 23 -15.08 -10.53 -2.63
CA GLU A 23 -14.54 -11.81 -2.15
C GLU A 23 -15.16 -12.23 -0.80
N LEU A 24 -15.63 -11.27 0.00
CA LEU A 24 -16.19 -11.52 1.33
C LEU A 24 -17.67 -11.93 1.34
N LEU A 25 -18.33 -11.80 0.19
CA LEU A 25 -19.78 -12.03 0.06
C LEU A 25 -20.11 -13.31 -0.70
N TYR A 26 -19.08 -14.12 -0.98
CA TYR A 26 -19.17 -15.38 -1.69
C TYR A 26 -18.47 -16.47 -0.87
N ASN A 27 -18.89 -17.72 -1.03
CA ASN A 27 -18.12 -18.89 -0.59
C ASN A 27 -16.73 -18.91 -1.28
N GLU A 28 -15.76 -19.62 -0.69
CA GLU A 28 -14.39 -19.72 -1.23
C GLU A 28 -14.32 -20.23 -2.69
N ASP A 29 -15.30 -21.05 -3.09
CA ASP A 29 -15.45 -21.58 -4.45
C ASP A 29 -16.33 -20.71 -5.36
N GLY A 30 -16.84 -19.58 -4.85
CA GLY A 30 -17.71 -18.64 -5.55
C GLY A 30 -19.16 -19.13 -5.75
N SER A 31 -19.54 -20.27 -5.15
CA SER A 31 -20.80 -20.97 -5.44
C SER A 31 -22.04 -20.26 -4.91
N GLU A 32 -21.99 -19.68 -3.72
CA GLU A 32 -23.15 -19.03 -3.10
C GLU A 32 -22.80 -17.63 -2.62
N ARG A 33 -23.67 -16.68 -2.97
CA ARG A 33 -23.64 -15.28 -2.53
C ARG A 33 -24.79 -15.08 -1.55
N TYR A 34 -24.59 -14.25 -0.53
CA TYR A 34 -25.71 -13.82 0.32
C TYR A 34 -26.84 -13.25 -0.53
N THR A 35 -28.06 -13.70 -0.24
CA THR A 35 -29.28 -13.18 -0.85
C THR A 35 -29.50 -11.72 -0.46
N THR A 36 -30.30 -10.99 -1.24
CA THR A 36 -30.65 -9.60 -0.91
C THR A 36 -31.25 -9.47 0.50
N ALA A 37 -32.03 -10.46 0.95
CA ALA A 37 -32.60 -10.47 2.30
C ALA A 37 -31.51 -10.59 3.37
N GLU A 38 -30.57 -11.53 3.22
CA GLU A 38 -29.45 -11.70 4.16
C GLU A 38 -28.54 -10.47 4.20
N LEU A 39 -28.24 -9.89 3.04
CA LEU A 39 -27.44 -8.67 2.95
C LEU A 39 -28.11 -7.50 3.67
N LEU A 40 -29.44 -7.36 3.60
CA LEU A 40 -30.20 -6.36 4.33
C LEU A 40 -30.15 -6.59 5.85
N GLU A 41 -30.17 -7.84 6.31
CA GLU A 41 -30.00 -8.17 7.73
C GLU A 41 -28.57 -7.93 8.23
N ILE A 42 -27.56 -8.23 7.41
CA ILE A 42 -26.15 -7.94 7.74
C ILE A 42 -25.93 -6.43 7.80
N ALA A 43 -26.37 -5.69 6.78
CA ALA A 43 -26.24 -4.24 6.74
C ALA A 43 -27.04 -3.53 7.84
N ALA A 44 -28.14 -4.11 8.31
CA ALA A 44 -28.90 -3.59 9.45
C ALA A 44 -28.11 -3.62 10.78
N LYS A 45 -27.11 -4.49 10.89
CA LYS A 45 -26.22 -4.56 12.07
C LYS A 45 -25.15 -3.47 12.06
N ASN A 46 -25.04 -2.70 10.98
CA ASN A 46 -24.03 -1.66 10.84
C ASN A 46 -24.38 -0.44 11.74
N PRO A 47 -23.47 0.01 12.62
CA PRO A 47 -23.68 1.15 13.53
C PRO A 47 -23.69 2.53 12.85
N SER A 48 -23.54 2.57 11.52
CA SER A 48 -23.57 3.74 10.66
C SER A 48 -24.94 4.46 10.61
N ASN A 49 -24.95 5.79 10.79
CA ASN A 49 -26.11 6.66 10.51
C ASN A 49 -26.57 6.55 9.05
N TYR A 50 -25.63 6.34 8.12
CA TYR A 50 -25.98 6.10 6.72
C TYR A 50 -26.75 4.78 6.55
N ALA A 51 -26.27 3.68 7.14
CA ALA A 51 -26.94 2.39 7.09
C ALA A 51 -28.33 2.44 7.74
N GLN A 52 -28.49 3.16 8.86
CA GLN A 52 -29.77 3.34 9.56
C GLN A 52 -30.86 3.97 8.66
N ASN A 53 -30.49 4.86 7.74
CA ASN A 53 -31.44 5.47 6.81
C ASN A 53 -31.58 4.66 5.51
N PHE A 54 -30.49 4.09 5.02
CA PHE A 54 -30.46 3.35 3.77
C PHE A 54 -31.21 2.01 3.85
N VAL A 55 -30.95 1.22 4.89
CA VAL A 55 -31.47 -0.15 5.00
C VAL A 55 -33.01 -0.19 5.04
N PRO A 56 -33.72 0.66 5.81
CA PRO A 56 -35.19 0.69 5.77
C PRO A 56 -35.74 1.03 4.39
N SER A 57 -35.15 2.02 3.70
CA SER A 57 -35.55 2.41 2.35
C SER A 57 -35.34 1.28 1.34
N ALA A 58 -34.21 0.58 1.42
CA ALA A 58 -33.93 -0.57 0.57
C ALA A 58 -34.87 -1.76 0.87
N LYS A 59 -35.16 -2.04 2.15
CA LYS A 59 -36.14 -3.06 2.57
C LYS A 59 -37.53 -2.76 2.01
N GLU A 60 -37.98 -1.50 2.14
CA GLU A 60 -39.28 -1.09 1.62
C GLU A 60 -39.36 -1.28 0.09
N TYR A 61 -38.34 -0.83 -0.64
CA TYR A 61 -38.29 -0.99 -2.10
C TYR A 61 -38.28 -2.46 -2.52
N PHE A 62 -37.48 -3.29 -1.85
CA PHE A 62 -37.41 -4.73 -2.11
C PHE A 62 -38.75 -5.41 -1.87
N SER A 63 -39.44 -5.09 -0.77
CA SER A 63 -40.75 -5.68 -0.44
C SER A 63 -41.83 -5.35 -1.47
N LYS A 64 -41.77 -4.16 -2.08
CA LYS A 64 -42.73 -3.70 -3.10
C LYS A 64 -42.46 -4.26 -4.50
N ASN A 65 -41.18 -4.41 -4.87
CA ASN A 65 -40.79 -4.67 -6.26
C ASN A 65 -40.18 -6.07 -6.47
N GLY A 66 -39.89 -6.83 -5.40
CA GLY A 66 -39.19 -8.11 -5.47
C GLY A 66 -37.69 -8.02 -5.85
N ALA A 67 -37.17 -6.80 -6.03
CA ALA A 67 -35.77 -6.52 -6.35
C ALA A 67 -35.37 -5.13 -5.84
N ILE A 68 -34.07 -4.87 -5.73
CA ILE A 68 -33.50 -3.54 -5.46
C ILE A 68 -32.84 -2.97 -6.71
N THR A 69 -32.67 -1.65 -6.76
CA THR A 69 -31.95 -1.01 -7.88
C THR A 69 -30.46 -1.40 -7.88
N SER A 70 -29.78 -1.33 -9.02
CA SER A 70 -28.35 -1.65 -9.10
C SER A 70 -27.47 -0.79 -8.20
N GLN A 71 -27.86 0.47 -7.97
CA GLN A 71 -27.14 1.36 -7.05
C GLN A 71 -27.35 0.96 -5.59
N GLN A 72 -28.58 0.57 -5.22
CA GLN A 72 -28.86 0.02 -3.90
C GLN A 72 -28.14 -1.31 -3.71
N ASP A 73 -28.09 -2.17 -4.74
CA ASP A 73 -27.35 -3.43 -4.70
C ASP A 73 -25.87 -3.17 -4.40
N HIS A 74 -25.23 -2.30 -5.18
CA HIS A 74 -23.83 -1.96 -4.95
C HIS A 74 -23.57 -1.39 -3.54
N THR A 75 -24.43 -0.48 -3.09
CA THR A 75 -24.34 0.12 -1.76
C THR A 75 -24.51 -0.92 -0.66
N LEU A 76 -25.49 -1.80 -0.80
CA LEU A 76 -25.79 -2.86 0.15
C LEU A 76 -24.64 -3.86 0.27
N HIS A 77 -24.03 -4.24 -0.85
CA HIS A 77 -22.85 -5.09 -0.87
C HIS A 77 -21.68 -4.45 -0.13
N ASN A 78 -21.42 -3.16 -0.37
CA ASN A 78 -20.34 -2.47 0.34
C ASN A 78 -20.61 -2.41 1.85
N LEU A 79 -21.85 -2.15 2.26
CA LEU A 79 -22.23 -2.13 3.68
C LEU A 79 -22.13 -3.52 4.32
N ALA A 80 -22.55 -4.57 3.62
CA ALA A 80 -22.53 -5.93 4.16
C ALA A 80 -21.13 -6.52 4.22
N ALA A 81 -20.25 -6.20 3.27
CA ALA A 81 -18.89 -6.75 3.21
C ALA A 81 -18.03 -6.37 4.42
N ASP A 82 -18.31 -5.25 5.07
CA ASP A 82 -17.58 -4.84 6.27
C ASP A 82 -18.00 -5.66 7.53
N TYR A 83 -19.22 -6.23 7.57
CA TYR A 83 -19.82 -6.84 8.77
C TYR A 83 -20.38 -8.26 8.57
N CYS A 84 -20.08 -8.90 7.43
CA CYS A 84 -20.50 -10.28 7.21
C CYS A 84 -19.63 -11.25 8.05
N PRO A 85 -20.12 -12.46 8.35
CA PRO A 85 -19.33 -13.48 9.04
C PRO A 85 -17.97 -13.77 8.40
N ALA A 86 -17.85 -13.69 7.07
CA ALA A 86 -16.58 -13.86 6.38
C ALA A 86 -15.57 -12.74 6.69
N SER A 87 -16.05 -11.50 6.88
CA SER A 87 -15.21 -10.37 7.33
C SER A 87 -14.69 -10.61 8.75
N ASP A 88 -15.54 -11.13 9.65
CA ASP A 88 -15.14 -11.47 11.03
C ASP A 88 -14.09 -12.58 11.05
N SER A 89 -14.31 -13.67 10.31
CA SER A 89 -13.34 -14.77 10.18
C SER A 89 -12.00 -14.28 9.63
N LEU A 90 -12.04 -13.51 8.54
CA LEU A 90 -10.84 -12.89 7.98
C LEU A 90 -10.11 -12.03 9.00
N ASN A 91 -10.84 -11.26 9.81
CA ASN A 91 -10.24 -10.42 10.82
C ASN A 91 -9.51 -11.23 11.89
N VAL A 92 -10.11 -12.33 12.35
CA VAL A 92 -9.48 -13.24 13.32
C VAL A 92 -8.21 -13.85 12.73
N GLU A 93 -8.28 -14.38 11.52
CA GLU A 93 -7.13 -14.97 10.81
C GLU A 93 -6.02 -13.95 10.58
N PHE A 94 -6.38 -12.76 10.11
CA PHE A 94 -5.45 -11.67 9.87
C PHE A 94 -4.73 -11.24 11.15
N LEU A 95 -5.45 -11.06 12.27
CA LEU A 95 -4.83 -10.64 13.53
C LEU A 95 -3.91 -11.73 14.10
N ALA A 96 -4.29 -13.01 13.96
CA ALA A 96 -3.43 -14.13 14.32
C ALA A 96 -2.16 -14.18 13.46
N TRP A 97 -2.29 -13.98 12.15
CA TRP A 97 -1.15 -13.85 11.24
C TRP A 97 -0.28 -12.64 11.60
N TYR A 98 -0.87 -11.46 11.80
CA TYR A 98 -0.14 -10.24 12.11
C TYR A 98 0.72 -10.39 13.39
N ALA A 99 0.20 -11.08 14.40
CA ALA A 99 0.92 -11.34 15.65
C ALA A 99 2.23 -12.14 15.45
N THR A 100 2.35 -12.94 14.39
CA THR A 100 3.53 -13.75 14.10
C THR A 100 4.53 -13.08 13.14
N HIS A 101 4.25 -11.87 12.66
CA HIS A 101 5.05 -11.16 11.64
C HIS A 101 5.66 -9.86 12.21
N PRO A 102 6.77 -9.94 12.98
CA PRO A 102 7.37 -8.79 13.64
C PRO A 102 7.89 -7.71 12.68
N ASP A 103 8.33 -8.10 11.48
CA ASP A 103 8.73 -7.19 10.39
C ASP A 103 7.55 -6.37 9.86
N ILE A 104 6.37 -6.97 9.76
CA ILE A 104 5.13 -6.28 9.36
C ILE A 104 4.65 -5.35 10.48
N GLN A 105 4.76 -5.79 11.74
CA GLN A 105 4.48 -4.97 12.92
C GLN A 105 5.38 -3.74 12.97
N GLU A 106 6.68 -3.92 12.71
CA GLU A 106 7.66 -2.84 12.66
C GLU A 106 7.24 -1.74 11.66
N VAL A 107 6.89 -2.11 10.43
CA VAL A 107 6.42 -1.14 9.42
C VAL A 107 5.15 -0.44 9.88
N TYR A 108 4.18 -1.19 10.41
CA TYR A 108 2.91 -0.65 10.86
C TYR A 108 3.10 0.40 11.97
N LYS A 109 3.85 0.06 13.03
CA LYS A 109 4.10 0.94 14.18
C LYS A 109 4.78 2.25 13.80
N ASN A 110 5.66 2.22 12.80
CA ASN A 110 6.33 3.41 12.31
C ASN A 110 5.44 4.26 11.37
N ALA A 111 4.40 3.68 10.79
CA ALA A 111 3.53 4.35 9.82
C ALA A 111 2.19 4.81 10.42
N ALA A 112 1.70 4.12 11.44
CA ALA A 112 0.41 4.36 12.07
C ALA A 112 0.29 5.79 12.64
N PRO A 113 1.26 6.35 13.38
CA PRO A 113 1.13 7.69 13.95
C PRO A 113 0.94 8.81 12.92
N ASP A 114 1.48 8.62 11.70
CA ASP A 114 1.34 9.56 10.59
C ASP A 114 0.00 9.42 9.85
N HIS A 115 -0.82 8.43 10.23
CA HIS A 115 -2.16 8.26 9.67
C HIS A 115 -3.12 9.23 10.36
N TYR A 116 -3.73 10.12 9.57
CA TYR A 116 -4.58 11.18 10.08
C TYR A 116 -6.06 10.78 10.14
N TRP A 117 -6.48 9.71 9.44
CA TRP A 117 -7.88 9.31 9.25
C TRP A 117 -8.16 7.88 9.74
N TRP A 118 -8.32 7.72 11.04
CA TRP A 118 -8.58 6.43 11.66
C TRP A 118 -10.05 6.03 11.53
N PRO A 119 -10.39 4.92 10.86
CA PRO A 119 -11.78 4.51 10.71
C PRO A 119 -12.36 4.16 12.08
N HIS A 120 -13.55 4.67 12.37
CA HIS A 120 -14.29 4.27 13.56
C HIS A 120 -14.70 2.79 13.42
N THR A 121 -14.28 1.91 14.33
CA THR A 121 -14.53 0.46 14.21
C THR A 121 -15.98 0.08 14.53
N LYS A 122 -16.74 0.96 15.19
CA LYS A 122 -18.11 0.73 15.66
C LYS A 122 -19.11 1.82 15.28
N GLY A 123 -18.93 2.52 14.16
CA GLY A 123 -19.75 3.68 13.82
C GLY A 123 -19.35 4.37 12.54
N ASP A 124 -20.10 5.41 12.16
CA ASP A 124 -19.73 6.27 11.05
C ASP A 124 -18.63 7.25 11.44
N GLY A 125 -17.69 7.46 10.50
CA GLY A 125 -16.73 8.54 10.57
C GLY A 125 -15.31 8.10 10.94
N TYR A 126 -14.55 9.08 11.41
CA TYR A 126 -13.14 8.95 11.74
C TYR A 126 -12.93 9.34 13.19
N ILE A 127 -12.02 8.65 13.87
CA ILE A 127 -11.54 9.07 15.19
C ILE A 127 -10.22 9.84 15.06
N SER A 128 -9.89 10.60 16.11
CA SER A 128 -8.62 11.33 16.17
C SER A 128 -7.42 10.36 16.28
N SER A 129 -6.22 10.87 15.99
CA SER A 129 -5.00 10.09 16.19
C SER A 129 -4.75 9.83 17.69
N GLU A 130 -5.12 10.77 18.53
CA GLU A 130 -5.06 10.67 19.99
C GLU A 130 -5.98 9.55 20.51
N ASP A 131 -7.20 9.45 19.98
CA ASP A 131 -8.13 8.37 20.32
C ASP A 131 -7.61 7.03 19.82
N ALA A 132 -7.08 6.98 18.59
CA ALA A 132 -6.48 5.77 18.05
C ALA A 132 -5.30 5.30 18.92
N GLN A 133 -4.44 6.22 19.35
CA GLN A 133 -3.37 5.94 20.29
C GLN A 133 -3.89 5.43 21.64
N ALA A 134 -4.90 6.09 22.21
CA ALA A 134 -5.49 5.67 23.49
C ALA A 134 -6.11 4.27 23.43
N ASN A 135 -6.61 3.85 22.26
CA ASN A 135 -7.10 2.50 22.01
C ASN A 135 -5.98 1.49 21.66
N GLY A 136 -4.71 1.89 21.66
CA GLY A 136 -3.57 1.04 21.31
C GLY A 136 -3.42 0.77 19.80
N TRP A 137 -4.14 1.50 18.95
CA TRP A 137 -4.18 1.23 17.51
C TRP A 137 -2.90 1.65 16.77
N HIS A 138 -2.03 2.42 17.43
CA HIS A 138 -0.69 2.70 16.92
C HIS A 138 0.24 1.49 17.04
N ASP A 139 0.00 0.63 18.03
CA ASP A 139 0.83 -0.54 18.28
C ASP A 139 0.38 -1.77 17.51
N ALA A 140 -0.94 -1.93 17.31
CA ALA A 140 -1.52 -3.00 16.53
C ALA A 140 -2.81 -2.55 15.85
N PRO A 141 -3.09 -2.98 14.60
CA PRO A 141 -4.32 -2.63 13.93
C PRO A 141 -5.52 -3.25 14.66
N PRO A 142 -6.65 -2.53 14.78
CA PRO A 142 -7.88 -3.12 15.32
C PRO A 142 -8.50 -4.16 14.38
N ASN A 143 -8.24 -4.03 13.09
CA ASN A 143 -8.72 -4.94 12.06
C ASN A 143 -7.90 -4.87 10.77
N TRP A 144 -8.12 -5.84 9.89
CA TRP A 144 -7.43 -5.93 8.59
C TRP A 144 -7.67 -4.70 7.69
N GLN A 145 -8.84 -4.06 7.76
CA GLN A 145 -9.15 -2.88 6.95
C GLN A 145 -8.26 -1.68 7.35
N THR A 146 -8.09 -1.48 8.65
CA THR A 146 -7.26 -0.40 9.20
C THR A 146 -5.80 -0.65 8.84
N PHE A 147 -5.34 -1.91 9.00
CA PHE A 147 -4.02 -2.31 8.53
C PHE A 147 -3.83 -2.01 7.04
N GLN A 148 -4.77 -2.41 6.17
CA GLN A 148 -4.67 -2.22 4.72
C GLN A 148 -4.48 -0.74 4.35
N ARG A 149 -5.23 0.15 4.99
CA ARG A 149 -5.13 1.61 4.78
C ARG A 149 -3.76 2.15 5.16
N ILE A 150 -3.23 1.74 6.31
CA ILE A 150 -1.92 2.18 6.80
C ILE A 150 -0.80 1.58 5.94
N TRP A 151 -0.88 0.28 5.66
CA TRP A 151 0.12 -0.47 4.91
C TRP A 151 0.33 0.08 3.50
N TYR A 152 -0.75 0.44 2.79
CA TYR A 152 -0.68 1.07 1.47
C TYR A 152 -0.56 2.60 1.52
N GLY A 153 -0.51 3.17 2.71
CA GLY A 153 -0.27 4.60 2.93
C GLY A 153 1.15 5.03 2.55
N HIS A 154 1.33 6.35 2.47
CA HIS A 154 2.62 6.94 2.13
C HIS A 154 3.69 6.70 3.20
N ALA A 155 3.35 6.81 4.49
CA ALA A 155 4.27 6.60 5.60
C ALA A 155 4.86 5.18 5.60
N ALA A 156 4.01 4.16 5.47
CA ALA A 156 4.46 2.76 5.38
C ALA A 156 5.31 2.51 4.12
N SER A 157 4.93 3.09 2.98
CA SER A 157 5.71 2.99 1.74
C SER A 157 7.10 3.63 1.89
N LYS A 158 7.16 4.80 2.52
CA LYS A 158 8.42 5.51 2.84
C LYS A 158 9.29 4.68 3.79
N TYR A 159 8.71 4.16 4.85
CA TYR A 159 9.43 3.33 5.82
C TYR A 159 10.03 2.09 5.15
N ARG A 160 9.24 1.35 4.36
CA ARG A 160 9.74 0.19 3.61
C ARG A 160 10.85 0.57 2.64
N GLU A 161 10.71 1.66 1.90
CA GLU A 161 11.71 2.06 0.90
C GLU A 161 13.02 2.58 1.53
N ILE A 162 12.99 3.20 2.72
CA ILE A 162 14.19 3.66 3.46
C ILE A 162 14.88 2.52 4.23
N ASN A 163 14.17 1.45 4.52
CA ASN A 163 14.74 0.27 5.18
C ASN A 163 15.00 -0.92 4.23
N ARG A 164 14.66 -0.81 2.95
CA ARG A 164 15.03 -1.78 1.92
C ARG A 164 16.55 -1.77 1.69
N GLU A 165 17.11 -2.90 1.29
CA GLU A 165 18.50 -2.94 0.83
C GLU A 165 18.70 -2.07 -0.43
N ILE A 166 19.79 -1.29 -0.43
CA ILE A 166 20.18 -0.46 -1.58
C ILE A 166 20.91 -1.37 -2.57
N LYS A 167 20.50 -1.34 -3.85
CA LYS A 167 21.05 -2.23 -4.88
C LYS A 167 22.48 -1.92 -5.32
N TYR A 168 23.04 -0.82 -4.83
CA TYR A 168 24.27 -0.23 -5.29
C TYR A 168 25.19 -0.03 -4.09
N ASP A 169 26.48 -0.28 -4.31
CA ASP A 169 27.54 0.01 -3.36
C ASP A 169 28.25 1.31 -3.75
N ILE A 170 28.87 1.96 -2.76
CA ILE A 170 29.79 3.08 -3.05
C ILE A 170 30.93 2.57 -3.93
N GLY A 171 31.23 3.32 -4.99
CA GLY A 171 32.20 2.96 -6.02
C GLY A 171 31.59 2.20 -7.21
N ASP A 172 30.32 1.80 -7.16
CA ASP A 172 29.67 1.17 -8.30
C ASP A 172 29.56 2.14 -9.49
N MET A 173 29.91 1.64 -10.66
CA MET A 173 29.69 2.33 -11.93
C MET A 173 28.23 2.19 -12.35
N VAL A 174 27.58 3.31 -12.63
CA VAL A 174 26.17 3.35 -13.00
C VAL A 174 25.94 4.18 -14.25
N GLN A 175 24.82 3.90 -14.92
CA GLN A 175 24.36 4.65 -16.08
C GLN A 175 22.89 5.05 -15.90
N ILE A 176 22.52 6.27 -16.32
CA ILE A 176 21.10 6.64 -16.45
C ILE A 176 20.42 5.70 -17.46
N ARG A 177 19.22 5.21 -17.13
CA ARG A 177 18.42 4.40 -18.05
C ARG A 177 17.90 5.27 -19.19
N ASN A 178 17.90 4.73 -20.41
CA ASN A 178 17.52 5.42 -21.64
C ASN A 178 16.24 6.29 -21.58
N PRO A 179 15.09 5.85 -21.01
CA PRO A 179 13.89 6.70 -20.95
C PRO A 179 14.05 7.95 -20.07
N HIS A 180 15.16 8.10 -19.34
CA HIS A 180 15.42 9.22 -18.43
C HIS A 180 16.56 10.13 -18.90
N VAL A 181 17.21 9.81 -20.02
CA VAL A 181 18.21 10.68 -20.67
C VAL A 181 17.49 11.89 -21.28
N GLY A 182 18.07 13.08 -21.11
CA GLY A 182 17.50 14.37 -21.48
C GLY A 182 16.55 14.98 -20.44
N SER A 183 16.35 14.32 -19.29
CA SER A 183 15.51 14.85 -18.23
C SER A 183 16.28 15.88 -17.39
N TRP A 184 15.91 17.17 -17.48
CA TRP A 184 16.55 18.27 -16.73
C TRP A 184 16.70 18.01 -15.22
N ARG A 185 15.82 17.18 -14.67
CA ARG A 185 15.78 16.85 -13.24
C ARG A 185 16.87 15.88 -12.80
N HIS A 186 17.28 14.96 -13.67
CA HIS A 186 18.09 13.81 -13.28
C HIS A 186 19.33 13.64 -14.16
N ASP A 187 19.25 14.10 -15.40
CA ASP A 187 20.36 14.07 -16.34
C ASP A 187 21.33 15.23 -16.03
N PRO A 188 22.61 14.96 -15.75
CA PRO A 188 23.64 16.00 -15.62
C PRO A 188 23.89 16.75 -16.94
N CYS A 189 23.58 16.14 -18.09
CA CYS A 189 23.80 16.73 -19.41
C CYS A 189 22.47 16.87 -20.18
N TYR A 190 21.42 17.35 -19.51
CA TYR A 190 20.08 17.41 -20.09
C TYR A 190 19.96 18.25 -21.37
N ASN A 191 20.86 19.22 -21.57
CA ASN A 191 20.93 20.10 -22.74
C ASN A 191 21.90 19.62 -23.83
N THR A 192 22.54 18.46 -23.66
CA THR A 192 23.54 17.94 -24.62
C THR A 192 22.99 16.75 -25.40
N ASP A 193 23.82 16.22 -26.31
CA ASP A 193 23.47 15.05 -27.13
C ASP A 193 22.99 13.87 -26.26
N LYS A 194 21.79 13.37 -26.58
CA LYS A 194 21.17 12.20 -25.94
C LYS A 194 21.87 10.89 -26.29
N GLY A 195 22.71 10.88 -27.34
CA GLY A 195 23.51 9.72 -27.75
C GLY A 195 24.67 9.38 -26.81
N ILE A 196 25.11 10.32 -25.97
CA ILE A 196 26.21 10.09 -25.03
C ILE A 196 25.72 9.28 -23.82
N ALA A 197 26.41 8.20 -23.45
CA ALA A 197 26.08 7.48 -22.23
C ALA A 197 26.36 8.35 -20.99
N ARG A 198 25.35 8.55 -20.12
CA ARG A 198 25.50 9.25 -18.84
C ARG A 198 26.05 8.27 -17.81
N ILE A 199 27.37 8.27 -17.64
CA ILE A 199 28.06 7.34 -16.75
C ILE A 199 28.52 8.08 -15.51
N GLY A 200 28.34 7.47 -14.36
CA GLY A 200 28.80 8.00 -13.09
C GLY A 200 29.19 6.90 -12.11
N THR A 201 29.72 7.33 -10.96
CA THR A 201 30.09 6.46 -9.85
C THR A 201 29.23 6.80 -8.65
N VAL A 202 28.69 5.80 -7.97
CA VAL A 202 27.99 6.00 -6.70
C VAL A 202 28.99 6.48 -5.64
N VAL A 203 28.72 7.62 -5.04
CA VAL A 203 29.62 8.22 -4.03
C VAL A 203 29.03 8.20 -2.62
N GLU A 204 27.71 8.21 -2.51
CA GLU A 204 27.03 8.24 -1.22
C GLU A 204 25.59 7.71 -1.33
N HIS A 205 25.12 7.08 -0.27
CA HIS A 205 23.72 6.68 -0.10
C HIS A 205 22.97 7.76 0.67
N ASN A 206 21.83 8.20 0.14
CA ASN A 206 20.97 9.17 0.82
C ASN A 206 19.74 8.45 1.39
N ASN A 207 19.29 8.86 2.57
CA ASN A 207 18.05 8.37 3.19
C ASN A 207 16.80 9.15 2.73
N GLU A 208 16.97 10.10 1.83
CA GLU A 208 15.89 10.83 1.19
C GLU A 208 15.27 10.03 0.05
N LEU A 209 13.98 10.28 -0.17
CA LEU A 209 13.22 9.75 -1.30
C LEU A 209 13.00 10.86 -2.32
N ASP A 210 12.92 10.50 -3.59
CA ASP A 210 12.43 11.38 -4.63
C ASP A 210 11.05 11.92 -4.24
N ARG A 211 10.94 13.24 -4.01
CA ARG A 211 9.71 13.93 -3.61
C ARG A 211 8.53 13.71 -4.55
N ARG A 212 8.80 13.33 -5.81
CA ARG A 212 7.75 13.05 -6.81
C ARG A 212 7.37 11.58 -6.86
N SER A 213 8.14 10.74 -6.19
CA SER A 213 7.73 9.38 -5.93
C SER A 213 6.68 9.37 -4.83
N ARG A 214 5.66 8.54 -4.96
CA ARG A 214 4.78 8.18 -3.84
C ARG A 214 5.50 7.22 -2.86
N ALA A 215 6.80 7.40 -2.65
CA ALA A 215 7.68 6.46 -1.94
C ALA A 215 7.64 5.02 -2.50
N GLY A 216 7.50 4.88 -3.83
CA GLY A 216 7.50 3.57 -4.47
C GLY A 216 8.88 2.90 -4.47
N LYS A 217 8.94 1.62 -4.83
CA LYS A 217 10.19 0.87 -4.91
C LYS A 217 11.23 1.55 -5.82
N GLY A 218 12.46 1.67 -5.33
CA GLY A 218 13.56 2.31 -6.05
C GLY A 218 13.48 3.84 -6.10
N SER A 219 12.77 4.45 -5.16
CA SER A 219 12.67 5.91 -5.06
C SER A 219 13.71 6.53 -4.15
N ARG A 220 14.47 5.72 -3.40
CA ARG A 220 15.60 6.22 -2.60
C ARG A 220 16.61 6.92 -3.51
N LEU A 221 17.07 8.09 -3.05
CA LEU A 221 18.07 8.88 -3.75
C LEU A 221 19.47 8.32 -3.49
N ILE A 222 20.27 8.30 -4.53
CA ILE A 222 21.66 7.88 -4.52
C ILE A 222 22.47 9.03 -5.12
N ASN A 223 23.54 9.44 -4.45
CA ASN A 223 24.42 10.47 -4.95
C ASN A 223 25.41 9.84 -5.92
N VAL A 224 25.41 10.35 -7.16
CA VAL A 224 26.25 9.87 -8.25
C VAL A 224 27.13 11.01 -8.72
N LEU A 225 28.44 10.77 -8.77
CA LEU A 225 29.41 11.63 -9.44
C LEU A 225 29.42 11.30 -10.93
N TRP A 226 28.95 12.22 -11.76
CA TRP A 226 28.83 12.03 -13.20
C TRP A 226 30.15 12.33 -13.90
N LEU A 227 30.71 11.35 -14.60
CA LEU A 227 32.03 11.46 -15.23
C LEU A 227 32.04 12.46 -16.40
N ASN A 228 30.90 12.65 -17.06
CA ASN A 228 30.79 13.58 -18.19
C ASN A 228 30.88 15.05 -17.77
N THR A 229 30.48 15.39 -16.54
CA THR A 229 30.39 16.78 -16.07
C THR A 229 31.23 17.07 -14.84
N GLY A 230 31.66 16.05 -14.09
CA GLY A 230 32.27 16.20 -12.77
C GLY A 230 31.30 16.58 -11.66
N GLU A 231 30.00 16.68 -11.95
CA GLU A 231 28.98 17.08 -10.97
C GLU A 231 28.49 15.88 -10.16
N THR A 232 28.23 16.10 -8.86
CA THR A 232 27.51 15.14 -8.02
C THR A 232 26.04 15.50 -7.97
N LYS A 233 25.15 14.55 -8.28
CA LYS A 233 23.70 14.77 -8.27
C LYS A 233 22.97 13.58 -7.66
N ALA A 234 21.97 13.87 -6.83
CA ALA A 234 21.06 12.88 -6.28
C ALA A 234 20.11 12.35 -7.38
N VAL A 235 20.06 11.03 -7.55
CA VAL A 235 19.21 10.36 -8.52
C VAL A 235 18.50 9.17 -7.88
N ALA A 236 17.22 8.95 -8.20
CA ALA A 236 16.49 7.82 -7.66
C ALA A 236 17.02 6.49 -8.21
N GLU A 237 17.13 5.47 -7.34
CA GLU A 237 17.64 4.14 -7.64
C GLU A 237 17.05 3.54 -8.94
N ARG A 238 15.74 3.68 -9.15
CA ARG A 238 15.02 3.16 -10.33
C ARG A 238 15.45 3.77 -11.65
N LEU A 239 16.07 4.94 -11.65
CA LEU A 239 16.44 5.70 -12.85
C LEU A 239 17.81 5.31 -13.38
N ILE A 240 18.60 4.59 -12.60
CA ILE A 240 19.95 4.16 -12.96
C ILE A 240 20.01 2.63 -13.14
N LYS A 241 21.09 2.16 -13.77
CA LYS A 241 21.43 0.74 -13.92
C LYS A 241 22.93 0.55 -13.62
N LYS A 242 23.28 -0.58 -13.01
CA LYS A 242 24.68 -0.93 -12.72
C LYS A 242 25.37 -1.31 -14.03
N LEU A 243 26.57 -0.81 -14.26
CA LEU A 243 27.42 -1.24 -15.36
C LEU A 243 28.22 -2.48 -14.91
N PRO A 244 28.49 -3.43 -15.83
CA PRO A 244 29.32 -4.59 -15.50
C PRO A 244 30.72 -4.14 -15.07
N LYS A 245 31.25 -4.75 -14.00
CA LYS A 245 32.65 -4.57 -13.62
C LYS A 245 33.51 -5.06 -14.78
N GLN A 246 34.39 -4.18 -15.29
CA GLN A 246 35.43 -4.62 -16.22
C GLN A 246 36.31 -5.62 -15.47
N LYS A 247 36.46 -6.82 -16.04
CA LYS A 247 37.29 -7.89 -15.48
C LYS A 247 38.76 -7.59 -15.71
#